data_AF-A0A843IEN2-F1
#
_entry.id   AF-A0A843IEN2-F1
#
_cell.length_a   1.000
_cell.length_b   1.000
_cell.length_c   1.000
_cell.angle_alpha   90.00
_cell.angle_beta   90.00
_cell.angle_gamma   90.00
#
_symmetry.space_group_name_H-M   'P 1'
#
loop_
_entity.id
_entity.type
_entity.pdbx_description
1 polymer ?
#
loop_
_entity_poly.entity_id
_entity_poly.type
_entity_poly.pdbx_seq_one_letter_code
_entity_poly.pdbx_strand_id
1 'polypeptide(L)' 'MGFCNSCGRPIVKEDYGTNEDGSLNPEFCKDCFQDGKYTEPDITLTEMIVRKSKEMMEKNPRLPETTATGIT' A
#
# COMPACT_ATOMS: atom_id res chain seq x y z
N MET A 1 5.93 10.82 10.10
CA MET A 1 5.26 9.55 9.77
C MET A 1 4.28 9.84 8.66
N GLY A 2 4.42 9.20 7.50
CA GLY A 2 3.53 9.39 6.34
C GLY A 2 2.74 8.12 6.04
N PHE A 3 1.83 8.19 5.08
CA PHE A 3 1.11 7.02 4.54
C PHE A 3 1.37 6.91 3.05
N CYS A 4 1.49 5.68 2.54
CA CYS A 4 1.64 5.43 1.11
C CYS A 4 0.33 5.76 0.38
N ASN A 5 0.37 6.66 -0.60
CA ASN A 5 -0.81 7.07 -1.38
C ASN A 5 -1.38 5.97 -2.29
N SER A 6 -0.66 4.86 -2.48
CA SER A 6 -1.15 3.70 -3.24
C SER A 6 -1.81 2.64 -2.34
N CYS A 7 -1.16 2.26 -1.22
CA CYS A 7 -1.63 1.14 -0.40
C CYS A 7 -2.08 1.52 1.02
N GLY A 8 -2.04 2.80 1.39
CA GLY A 8 -2.49 3.29 2.69
C GLY A 8 -1.65 2.86 3.90
N ARG A 9 -0.54 2.14 3.69
CA ARG A 9 0.30 1.68 4.81
C ARG A 9 1.11 2.84 5.41
N PRO A 10 1.33 2.87 6.73
CA PRO A 10 2.26 3.82 7.34
C PRO A 10 3.69 3.56 6.83
N ILE A 11 4.43 4.63 6.53
CA ILE A 11 5.78 4.58 5.97
C ILE A 11 6.75 5.52 6.68
N VAL A 12 8.01 5.06 6.79
CA VAL A 12 9.17 5.86 7.18
C VAL A 12 10.13 6.04 6.00
N LYS A 13 11.20 6.82 6.19
CA LYS A 13 12.16 7.15 5.11
C LYS A 13 12.78 5.91 4.43
N GLU A 14 12.96 4.83 5.18
CA GLU A 14 13.48 3.54 4.68
C GLU A 14 12.47 2.75 3.82
N ASP A 15 11.20 3.14 3.88
CA ASP A 15 10.13 2.56 3.08
C ASP A 15 9.85 3.37 1.81
N TYR A 16 10.45 4.56 1.65
CA TYR A 16 10.18 5.43 0.51
C TYR A 16 10.53 4.76 -0.82
N GLY A 17 9.64 4.94 -1.79
CA GLY A 17 9.86 4.53 -3.17
C GLY A 17 10.92 5.39 -3.85
N THR A 18 11.15 5.16 -5.14
CA THR A 18 12.12 5.92 -5.94
C THR A 18 11.46 6.59 -7.14
N ASN A 19 11.84 7.84 -7.39
CA ASN A 19 11.52 8.56 -8.62
C ASN A 19 12.41 8.06 -9.78
N GLU A 20 12.11 8.48 -11.01
CA GLU A 20 12.89 8.09 -12.20
C GLU A 20 14.36 8.55 -12.12
N ASP A 21 14.64 9.65 -11.42
CA ASP A 21 16.01 10.14 -11.20
C ASP A 21 16.76 9.39 -10.07
N GLY A 22 16.10 8.44 -9.40
CA GLY A 22 16.63 7.70 -8.27
C GLY A 22 16.48 8.40 -6.91
N SER A 23 15.93 9.62 -6.87
CA SER A 23 15.59 10.27 -5.60
C SER A 23 14.46 9.54 -4.85
N LEU A 24 14.45 9.65 -3.52
CA LEU A 24 13.41 9.03 -2.69
C LEU A 24 12.08 9.77 -2.83
N ASN A 25 10.99 9.01 -2.94
CA ASN A 25 9.63 9.53 -2.97
C ASN A 25 8.93 9.32 -1.61
N PRO A 26 8.63 10.39 -0.85
CA PRO A 26 8.02 10.30 0.47
C PRO A 26 6.52 9.98 0.45
N GLU A 27 5.88 10.00 -0.72
CA GLU A 27 4.43 9.80 -0.91
C GLU A 27 4.08 8.33 -1.16
N PHE A 28 5.04 7.55 -1.66
CA PHE A 28 4.84 6.15 -2.02
C PHE A 28 5.87 5.27 -1.34
N CYS A 29 5.47 4.03 -1.07
CA CYS A 29 6.40 3.04 -0.57
C CYS A 29 7.14 2.32 -1.70
N LYS A 30 8.32 1.77 -1.40
CA LYS A 30 9.14 0.98 -2.32
C LYS A 30 8.46 -0.26 -2.90
N ASP A 31 7.40 -0.75 -2.27
CA ASP A 31 6.64 -1.90 -2.81
C ASP A 31 5.55 -1.46 -3.80
N CYS A 32 5.19 -0.18 -3.81
CA CYS A 32 4.14 0.37 -4.69
C CYS A 32 4.71 1.24 -5.82
N PHE A 33 5.88 1.86 -5.63
CA PHE A 33 6.45 2.80 -6.59
C PHE A 33 7.97 2.73 -6.60
N GLN A 34 8.55 2.42 -7.75
CA GLN A 34 9.99 2.29 -7.98
C GLN A 34 10.36 2.85 -9.35
N ASP A 35 11.49 3.55 -9.42
CA ASP A 35 12.07 4.09 -10.66
C ASP A 35 11.06 4.95 -11.44
N GLY A 36 10.25 5.73 -10.71
CA GLY A 36 9.23 6.60 -11.30
C GLY A 36 7.96 5.89 -11.77
N LYS A 37 7.79 4.59 -11.45
CA LYS A 37 6.68 3.76 -11.94
C LYS A 37 6.02 3.01 -10.82
N TYR A 38 4.71 2.79 -10.96
CA TYR A 38 4.02 1.84 -10.10
C TYR A 38 4.49 0.42 -10.40
N THR A 39 4.74 -0.35 -9.36
CA THR A 39 5.16 -1.76 -9.48
C THR A 39 4.06 -2.64 -10.09
N GLU A 40 2.80 -2.20 -9.93
CA GLU A 40 1.62 -2.84 -10.50
C GLU A 40 0.74 -1.75 -11.16
N PRO A 41 1.03 -1.34 -12.41
CA PRO A 41 0.30 -0.26 -13.07
C PRO A 41 -1.10 -0.69 -13.56
N ASP A 42 -1.32 -1.99 -13.79
CA ASP A 42 -2.58 -2.55 -14.29
C ASP A 42 -3.54 -3.01 -13.18
N ILE A 43 -3.13 -2.92 -11.92
CA ILE A 43 -3.97 -3.38 -10.82
C ILE A 43 -5.18 -2.47 -10.64
N THR A 44 -6.36 -3.06 -10.64
CA THR A 44 -7.60 -2.32 -10.38
C THR A 44 -7.72 -1.94 -8.91
N LEU A 45 -8.46 -0.88 -8.61
CA LEU A 45 -8.76 -0.49 -7.23
C LEU A 45 -9.38 -1.66 -6.43
N THR A 46 -10.28 -2.42 -7.05
CA THR A 46 -10.94 -3.59 -6.45
C THR A 46 -9.92 -4.68 -6.09
N GLU A 47 -8.98 -4.99 -6.98
CA GLU A 47 -7.92 -5.96 -6.71
C GLU A 47 -6.97 -5.49 -5.60
N MET A 48 -6.63 -4.20 -5.58
CA MET A 48 -5.84 -3.62 -4.48
C MET A 48 -6.54 -3.80 -3.13
N ILE A 49 -7.85 -3.48 -3.05
CA ILE A 49 -8.64 -3.64 -1.82
C ILE A 49 -8.69 -5.11 -1.39
N VAL A 50 -9.00 -6.04 -2.30
CA VAL A 50 -9.09 -7.47 -1.98
C VAL A 50 -7.75 -7.99 -1.45
N ARG A 51 -6.64 -7.62 -2.09
CA ARG A 51 -5.31 -8.08 -1.69
C ARG A 51 -4.88 -7.48 -0.35
N LYS A 52 -5.08 -6.18 -0.15
CA LYS A 52 -4.69 -5.52 1.11
C LYS A 52 -5.57 -5.97 2.29
N SER A 53 -6.85 -6.23 2.05
CA SER A 53 -7.74 -6.84 3.06
C SER A 53 -7.29 -8.25 3.44
N LYS A 54 -6.90 -9.08 2.46
CA LYS A 54 -6.34 -10.42 2.74
C LYS A 54 -5.05 -10.34 3.57
N GLU A 55 -4.09 -9.52 3.16
CA GLU A 55 -2.84 -9.34 3.91
C GLU A 55 -3.07 -8.87 5.36
N MET A 56 -4.03 -7.97 5.57
CA MET A 56 -4.39 -7.48 6.89
C MET A 56 -5.00 -8.58 7.77
N MET A 57 -5.86 -9.44 7.20
CA MET A 57 -6.46 -10.59 7.90
C MET A 57 -5.42 -11.66 8.23
N GLU A 58 -4.49 -11.95 7.32
CA GLU A 58 -3.42 -12.93 7.54
C GLU A 58 -2.45 -12.48 8.65
N LYS A 59 -2.13 -11.18 8.69
CA LYS A 59 -1.20 -10.61 9.69
C LYS A 59 -1.88 -10.28 11.03
N ASN A 60 -3.21 -10.36 11.11
CA ASN A 60 -3.96 -10.14 12.34
C ASN A 60 -5.06 -11.20 12.54
N PRO A 61 -4.72 -12.41 13.02
CA PRO A 61 -5.66 -13.53 13.19
C PRO A 61 -6.78 -13.29 14.22
N ARG A 62 -6.84 -12.11 14.85
CA ARG A 62 -7.86 -11.70 15.81
C ARG A 62 -8.88 -10.70 15.26
N LEU A 63 -8.82 -10.32 13.98
CA LEU A 63 -9.82 -9.43 13.37
C LEU A 63 -10.91 -10.26 12.67
N PRO A 64 -12.16 -10.27 13.16
CA PRO A 64 -13.26 -10.89 12.45
C PRO A 64 -13.57 -10.13 11.16
N GLU A 65 -13.83 -10.88 10.10
CA GLU A 65 -14.22 -10.43 8.75
C GLU A 65 -15.30 -9.34 8.73
N THR A 66 -16.13 -9.27 9.77
CA THR A 66 -17.28 -8.36 9.90
C THR A 66 -16.94 -6.90 10.18
N THR A 67 -15.68 -6.56 10.47
CA THR A 67 -15.29 -5.17 10.83
C THR A 67 -14.62 -4.41 9.68
N ALA A 68 -14.28 -5.08 8.57
CA ALA A 68 -13.37 -4.54 7.55
C ALA A 68 -14.02 -3.68 6.45
N THR A 69 -15.36 -3.61 6.34
CA THR A 69 -16.01 -2.85 5.26
C THR A 69 -16.61 -1.52 5.67
N GLY A 70 -16.83 -1.25 6.95
CA GLY A 70 -17.34 0.06 7.40
C GLY A 70 -18.58 0.57 6.64
N ILE A 71 -19.40 -0.33 6.07
CA ILE A 71 -20.67 0.05 5.45
C ILE A 71 -21.74 -0.03 6.55
N THR A 72 -21.95 1.10 7.20
CA THR A 72 -23.26 1.52 7.70
C THR A 72 -23.57 2.87 7.11
#